data_AF-A0A8S3JUU9-F1
#
_entry.id   AF-A0A8S3JUU9-F1
#
_cell.length_a   1.000
_cell.length_b   1.000
_cell.length_c   1.000
_cell.angle_alpha   90.00
_cell.angle_beta   90.00
_cell.angle_gamma   90.00
#
_symmetry.space_group_name_H-M   'P 1'
#
loop_
_entity.id
_entity.type
_entity.pdbx_description
1 polymer ?
#
loop_
_entity_poly.entity_id
_entity_poly.type
_entity_poly.pdbx_seq_one_letter_code
_entity_poly.pdbx_strand_id
1 'polypeptide(L)'
;MPESLEVAASIWSRLVATVASKGKQLTEEQEEDESVLSAIERQTENSRKGGTIWEAVRKADEAALKRLLSENPSNADARGPVGECPIHMLFLYGTETHLNMARYLIINFP
;
A
#
# COMPACT_ATOMS: atom_id res chain seq x y z
N MET A 1 -28.69 41.41 -31.75
CA MET A 1 -28.51 41.38 -30.27
C MET A 1 -28.97 40.10 -29.55
N PRO A 2 -29.77 39.16 -30.10
CA PRO A 2 -30.06 37.90 -29.40
C PRO A 2 -28.91 36.87 -29.46
N GLU A 3 -28.18 36.79 -30.58
CA GLU A 3 -27.09 35.82 -30.76
C GLU A 3 -25.93 35.96 -29.76
N SER A 4 -25.59 37.19 -29.35
CA SER A 4 -24.51 37.42 -28.36
C SER A 4 -24.88 36.94 -26.96
N LEU A 5 -26.16 36.96 -26.60
CA LEU A 5 -26.65 36.44 -25.32
C LEU A 5 -26.70 34.91 -25.32
N GLU A 6 -27.08 34.29 -26.43
CA GLU A 6 -27.06 32.83 -26.58
C GLU A 6 -25.65 32.27 -26.54
N VAL A 7 -24.70 32.94 -27.20
CA VAL A 7 -23.28 32.58 -27.15
C VAL A 7 -22.74 32.71 -25.71
N ALA A 8 -23.04 33.83 -25.03
CA ALA A 8 -22.63 34.03 -23.63
C ALA A 8 -23.22 32.96 -22.69
N ALA A 9 -24.50 32.61 -22.87
CA ALA A 9 -25.15 31.56 -22.10
C ALA A 9 -24.50 30.19 -22.34
N SER A 10 -24.19 29.84 -23.60
CA SER A 10 -23.52 28.59 -23.94
C SER A 10 -22.12 28.49 -23.34
N ILE A 11 -21.34 29.57 -23.40
CA ILE A 11 -20.00 29.64 -22.78
C ILE A 11 -20.12 29.47 -21.26
N TRP A 12 -21.07 30.15 -20.62
CA TRP A 12 -21.30 30.04 -19.19
C TRP A 12 -21.68 28.62 -18.77
N SER A 13 -22.62 27.97 -19.48
CA SER A 13 -23.01 26.58 -19.19
C SER A 13 -21.83 25.61 -19.30
N ARG A 14 -20.96 25.77 -20.31
CA ARG A 14 -19.74 24.96 -20.46
C ARG A 14 -18.75 25.20 -19.33
N LEU A 15 -18.57 26.45 -18.92
CA LEU A 15 -17.70 26.80 -17.79
C LEU A 15 -18.19 26.16 -16.49
N VAL A 16 -19.49 26.30 -16.18
CA VAL A 16 -20.09 25.69 -14.99
C VAL A 16 -19.94 24.17 -15.00
N ALA A 17 -20.23 23.51 -16.12
CA ALA A 17 -20.05 22.07 -16.26
C ALA A 17 -18.58 21.64 -16.06
N THR A 18 -17.64 22.41 -16.58
CA THR A 18 -16.20 22.16 -16.42
C THR A 18 -15.77 22.31 -14.96
N VAL A 19 -16.22 23.39 -14.28
CA VAL A 19 -15.92 23.62 -12.86
C VAL A 19 -16.50 22.51 -12.00
N ALA A 20 -17.74 22.07 -12.25
CA ALA A 20 -18.36 20.97 -11.52
C ALA A 20 -17.62 19.64 -11.72
N SER A 21 -17.24 19.33 -12.96
CA SER A 21 -16.47 18.11 -13.28
C SER A 21 -15.10 18.11 -12.60
N LYS A 22 -14.38 19.25 -12.59
CA LYS A 22 -13.10 19.38 -11.90
C LYS A 22 -13.24 19.26 -10.38
N GLY A 23 -14.31 19.84 -9.82
CA GLY A 23 -14.62 19.68 -8.40
C GLY A 23 -14.78 18.22 -7.99
N LYS A 24 -15.51 17.43 -8.79
CA LYS A 24 -15.70 15.98 -8.56
C LYS A 24 -14.40 15.18 -8.65
N GLN A 25 -13.53 15.50 -9.63
CA GLN A 25 -12.23 14.84 -9.75
C GLN A 25 -11.34 15.12 -8.54
N LEU A 26 -11.30 16.37 -8.06
CA LEU A 26 -10.53 16.74 -6.87
C LEU A 26 -11.01 16.00 -5.62
N THR A 27 -12.32 15.82 -5.45
CA THR A 27 -12.85 15.06 -4.30
C THR A 27 -12.50 13.57 -4.38
N GLU A 28 -12.56 12.97 -5.57
CA GLU A 28 -12.17 11.55 -5.76
C GLU A 28 -10.67 11.35 -5.48
N GLU A 29 -9.80 12.25 -5.98
CA GLU A 29 -8.36 12.22 -5.70
C GLU A 29 -8.06 12.35 -4.20
N GLN A 30 -8.79 13.24 -3.49
CA GLN A 30 -8.66 13.38 -2.03
C GLN A 30 -9.08 12.12 -1.27
N GLU A 31 -10.17 11.48 -1.67
CA GLU A 31 -10.63 10.22 -1.07
C GLU A 31 -9.62 9.08 -1.31
N GLU A 32 -9.03 9.02 -2.51
CA GLU A 32 -7.97 8.07 -2.84
C GLU A 32 -6.72 8.29 -1.98
N ASP A 33 -6.27 9.55 -1.85
CA ASP A 33 -5.11 9.91 -1.02
C ASP A 33 -5.34 9.56 0.46
N GLU A 34 -6.52 9.86 1.02
CA GLU A 34 -6.87 9.50 2.40
C GLU A 34 -6.87 7.98 2.61
N SER A 35 -7.39 7.22 1.65
CA SER A 35 -7.38 5.76 1.66
C SER A 35 -5.95 5.20 1.66
N VAL A 36 -5.07 5.77 0.81
CA VAL A 36 -3.66 5.37 0.73
C VAL A 36 -2.94 5.67 2.05
N LEU A 37 -3.14 6.86 2.63
CA LEU A 37 -2.55 7.24 3.91
C LEU A 37 -2.98 6.28 5.03
N SER A 38 -4.27 5.97 5.12
CA SER A 38 -4.80 5.02 6.11
C SER A 38 -4.20 3.63 5.94
N ALA A 39 -4.02 3.17 4.70
CA ALA A 39 -3.38 1.89 4.43
C ALA A 39 -1.92 1.86 4.88
N ILE A 40 -1.16 2.94 4.65
CA ILE A 40 0.24 3.09 5.07
C ILE A 40 0.35 3.10 6.60
N GLU A 41 -0.54 3.82 7.31
CA GLU A 41 -0.58 3.84 8.76
C GLU A 41 -0.81 2.43 9.34
N ARG A 42 -1.77 1.69 8.78
CA ARG A 42 -2.06 0.32 9.18
C ARG A 42 -0.88 -0.62 8.91
N GLN A 43 -0.22 -0.50 7.75
CA GLN A 43 0.99 -1.26 7.44
C GLN A 43 2.12 -0.94 8.43
N THR A 44 2.29 0.34 8.76
CA THR A 44 3.30 0.82 9.69
C THR A 44 3.08 0.25 11.08
N GLU A 45 1.86 0.33 11.60
CA GLU A 45 1.53 -0.24 12.90
C GLU A 45 1.72 -1.76 12.92
N ASN A 46 1.28 -2.46 11.89
CA ASN A 46 1.43 -3.90 11.79
C ASN A 46 2.90 -4.35 11.75
N SER A 47 3.79 -3.56 11.15
CA SER A 47 5.25 -3.84 11.16
C SER A 47 5.92 -3.68 12.51
N ARG A 48 5.31 -2.91 13.42
CA ARG A 48 5.82 -2.67 14.79
C ARG A 48 5.20 -3.60 15.81
N LYS A 49 4.02 -4.14 15.53
CA LYS A 49 3.29 -5.04 16.42
C LYS A 49 4.03 -6.36 16.63
N GLY A 50 4.09 -6.80 17.88
CA GLY A 50 4.65 -8.11 18.23
C GLY A 50 3.79 -9.28 17.74
N GLY A 51 4.43 -10.43 17.53
CA GLY A 51 3.82 -11.66 17.03
C GLY A 51 3.56 -11.67 15.52
N THR A 52 4.05 -10.68 14.77
CA THR A 52 3.87 -10.57 13.32
C THR A 52 5.06 -11.13 12.55
N ILE A 53 4.89 -11.31 11.23
CA ILE A 53 5.97 -11.75 10.33
C ILE A 53 7.17 -10.79 10.38
N TRP A 54 6.93 -9.50 10.60
CA TRP A 54 7.95 -8.45 10.69
C TRP A 54 8.84 -8.60 11.91
N GLU A 55 8.25 -8.95 13.07
CA GLU A 55 9.04 -9.24 14.26
C GLU A 55 9.91 -10.47 14.07
N ALA A 56 9.36 -11.54 13.48
CA ALA A 56 10.10 -12.77 13.21
C ALA A 56 11.30 -12.50 12.29
N VAL A 57 11.09 -11.72 11.21
CA VAL A 57 12.16 -11.29 10.30
C VAL A 57 13.21 -10.47 11.04
N ARG A 58 12.82 -9.41 11.78
CA ARG A 58 13.76 -8.53 12.49
C ARG A 58 14.61 -9.26 13.54
N LYS A 59 14.05 -10.30 14.17
CA LYS A 59 14.71 -11.10 15.22
C LYS A 59 15.44 -12.33 14.69
N ALA A 60 15.41 -12.58 13.38
CA ALA A 60 15.87 -13.83 12.77
C ALA A 60 15.22 -15.09 13.40
N ASP A 61 13.95 -14.99 13.78
CA ASP A 61 13.19 -16.09 14.37
C ASP A 61 12.55 -16.96 13.27
N GLU A 62 13.34 -17.93 12.79
CA GLU A 62 12.93 -18.85 11.73
C GLU A 62 11.70 -19.69 12.11
N ALA A 63 11.59 -20.10 13.39
CA ALA A 63 10.47 -20.91 13.85
C ALA A 63 9.16 -20.12 13.84
N ALA A 64 9.19 -18.88 14.35
CA ALA A 64 8.04 -17.99 14.29
C ALA A 64 7.64 -17.68 12.84
N LEU A 65 8.61 -17.41 11.96
CA LEU A 65 8.35 -17.18 10.54
C LEU A 65 7.61 -18.35 9.90
N LYS A 66 8.12 -19.58 10.06
CA LYS A 66 7.49 -20.79 9.49
C LYS A 66 6.08 -21.01 10.04
N ARG A 67 5.88 -20.83 11.35
CA ARG A 67 4.56 -20.94 11.97
C ARG A 67 3.57 -19.93 11.37
N LEU A 68 3.93 -18.65 11.33
CA LEU A 68 3.07 -17.58 10.82
C LEU A 68 2.71 -17.77 9.33
N LEU A 69 3.64 -18.30 8.53
CA LEU A 69 3.38 -18.63 7.13
C LEU A 69 2.50 -19.87 6.98
N SER A 70 2.61 -20.85 7.87
CA SER A 70 1.72 -22.01 7.87
C SER A 70 0.28 -21.67 8.26
N GLU A 71 0.11 -20.71 9.17
CA GLU A 71 -1.20 -20.21 9.60
C GLU A 71 -1.83 -19.31 8.54
N ASN A 72 -1.02 -18.47 7.89
CA ASN A 72 -1.46 -17.59 6.82
C ASN A 72 -0.34 -17.37 5.78
N PRO A 73 -0.37 -18.08 4.63
CA PRO A 73 0.61 -17.95 3.55
C PRO A 73 0.77 -16.53 3.01
N SER A 74 -0.29 -15.72 3.02
CA SER A 74 -0.24 -14.32 2.54
C SER A 74 0.70 -13.42 3.35
N ASN A 75 1.16 -13.87 4.52
CA ASN A 75 2.18 -13.19 5.30
C ASN A 75 3.51 -13.06 4.53
N ALA A 76 3.80 -13.93 3.56
CA ALA A 76 4.99 -13.81 2.70
C ALA A 76 4.99 -12.50 1.88
N ASP A 77 3.81 -12.01 1.53
CA ASP A 77 3.58 -10.80 0.72
C ASP A 77 3.18 -9.58 1.56
N ALA A 78 3.22 -9.69 2.88
CA ALA A 78 2.88 -8.57 3.76
C ALA A 78 3.68 -7.32 3.36
N ARG A 79 3.01 -6.17 3.33
CA ARG A 79 3.64 -4.88 2.98
C ARG A 79 3.99 -4.08 4.23
N GLY A 80 5.24 -3.64 4.28
CA GLY A 80 5.77 -2.78 5.35
C GLY A 80 5.51 -1.29 5.06
N PRO A 81 5.99 -0.38 5.92
CA PRO A 81 5.75 1.06 5.83
C PRO A 81 6.12 1.69 4.48
N VAL A 82 7.09 1.12 3.76
CA VAL A 82 7.56 1.65 2.47
C VAL A 82 7.28 0.69 1.31
N GLY A 83 6.35 -0.25 1.51
CA GLY A 83 5.95 -1.23 0.51
C GLY A 83 6.92 -2.40 0.36
N GLU A 84 7.90 -2.53 1.25
CA GLU A 84 8.77 -3.70 1.29
C GLU A 84 8.00 -4.96 1.70
N CYS A 85 8.63 -6.11 1.51
CA CYS A 85 8.09 -7.42 1.82
C CYS A 85 9.07 -8.11 2.78
N PRO A 86 8.64 -9.14 3.53
CA PRO A 86 9.52 -9.93 4.38
C PRO A 86 10.84 -10.32 3.69
N ILE A 87 10.78 -10.79 2.43
CA ILE A 87 11.98 -11.19 1.67
C ILE A 87 12.97 -10.04 1.43
N HIS A 88 12.50 -8.82 1.17
CA HIS A 88 13.35 -7.64 1.01
C HIS A 88 14.16 -7.39 2.28
N MET A 89 13.52 -7.51 3.44
CA MET A 89 14.15 -7.28 4.74
C MET A 89 15.10 -8.40 5.13
N LEU A 90 14.78 -9.66 4.80
CA LEU A 90 15.69 -10.79 5.00
C LEU A 90 17.01 -10.58 4.24
N PHE A 91 16.95 -10.13 2.99
CA PHE A 91 18.16 -9.79 2.23
C PHE A 91 18.88 -8.57 2.78
N LEU A 92 18.15 -7.53 3.21
CA LEU A 92 18.74 -6.33 3.81
C LEU A 92 19.54 -6.65 5.08
N TYR A 93 19.02 -7.50 5.97
CA TYR A 93 19.72 -7.87 7.19
C TYR A 93 20.86 -8.87 6.95
N GLY A 94 20.70 -9.79 5.99
CA GLY A 94 21.81 -10.52 5.39
C GLY A 94 22.60 -11.48 6.29
N THR A 95 22.15 -11.79 7.51
CA THR A 95 22.80 -12.82 8.32
C THR A 95 22.49 -14.22 7.78
N GLU A 96 23.28 -15.22 8.16
CA GLU A 96 23.07 -16.61 7.72
C GLU A 96 21.63 -17.09 7.97
N THR A 97 21.08 -16.82 9.16
CA THR A 97 19.68 -17.16 9.49
C THR A 97 18.68 -16.44 8.59
N HIS A 98 18.87 -15.14 8.32
CA HIS A 98 17.97 -14.40 7.42
C HIS A 98 18.04 -14.94 5.99
N LEU A 99 19.23 -15.29 5.49
CA LEU A 99 19.39 -15.88 4.16
C LEU A 99 18.75 -17.27 4.07
N ASN A 100 18.81 -18.07 5.13
CA ASN A 100 18.09 -19.35 5.20
C ASN A 100 16.57 -19.16 5.19
N MET A 101 16.06 -18.17 5.92
CA MET A 101 14.65 -17.77 5.88
C MET A 101 14.24 -17.27 4.48
N ALA A 102 15.10 -16.50 3.80
CA ALA A 102 14.83 -16.02 2.44
C ALA A 102 14.76 -17.17 1.44
N ARG A 103 15.70 -18.13 1.53
CA ARG A 103 15.65 -19.38 0.76
C ARG A 103 14.36 -20.14 1.01
N TYR A 104 13.94 -20.24 2.27
CA TYR A 104 12.67 -20.89 2.62
C TYR A 104 11.48 -20.21 1.93
N LEU A 105 11.42 -18.87 1.91
CA LEU A 105 10.39 -18.13 1.19
C LEU A 105 10.43 -18.42 -0.32
N ILE A 106 11.59 -18.30 -0.97
CA ILE A 106 11.73 -18.53 -2.42
C ILE A 106 11.27 -19.93 -2.83
N ILE A 107 11.56 -20.94 -2.02
CA ILE A 107 11.23 -22.33 -2.34
C ILE A 107 9.75 -22.64 -2.12
N ASN A 108 9.13 -22.08 -1.08
CA ASN A 108 7.79 -22.48 -0.62
C ASN A 108 6.69 -21.45 -0.91
N PHE A 109 7.06 -20.21 -1.21
CA PHE A 109 6.18 -19.05 -1.44
C PHE A 109 6.76 -18.17 -2.58
N PRO A 110 6.81 -18.69 -3.82
CA PRO A 110 7.42 -17.99 -4.96
C PRO A 110 6.61 -16.81 -5.49
#